data_AF-A0A950ZJ73-F1
#
_entry.id   AF-A0A950ZJ73-F1
#
_cell.length_a   1.000
_cell.length_b   1.000
_cell.length_c   1.000
_cell.angle_alpha   90.00
_cell.angle_beta   90.00
_cell.angle_gamma   90.00
#
_symmetry.space_group_name_H-M   'P 1'
#
loop_
_entity.id
_entity.type
_entity.pdbx_description
1 polymer ?
#
loop_
_entity_poly.entity_id
_entity_poly.type
_entity_poly.pdbx_seq_one_letter_code
_entity_poly.pdbx_strand_id
1 'polypeptide(L)'
;MDAGALTPRERQAFVLAALAVAVTRFLAISKTLWDWDEALFALAVRDYDVTRYHPQPPGFPLFIGAAKLLVQLAHVDGFRALQTLTVLSSLFVFPAAFLLARALRMPFFASMAAALLLAFAPNVWFYGGTAFSDVPSMVLVLFACALLLRGSTLGGATLLGIAAAIRPQSVLIAFVPMLLAFRTRRRTALQGAAIVAAIVIVSYGAAAYASGGWDAYRAVLARHEQYIRGVDSFLSPIRPSLLRVADDFFFWPYRAPLLNVAIVALALAGLTRRRAWLAVAIFAPFALFAWLYLDFHSVSRFSIGYAPLYALLAAEGIDLTRRARGFVLAALVGYAVVLMMPALAVVHRTPSPPVAAMTFVRARASRASSVLLVDERLAAHAELLLADYDRELVALAATARPPATMHARADVLVVREDAAAGGVAFMRARAPLASLVRPRYFETSVANARRITFGDGWYGEEGAPRAPWRWMGRASRLEIPAGASRIDIRFAVPLPTTIVIRADDRIIDHITTTPATVERTWHVANARTLTIETSAIAHGPHDPRELGLRLDELEAQ
;
A
#
# COMPACT_ATOMS: atom_id res chain seq x y z
N MET A 1 -38.46 -12.25 16.13
CA MET A 1 -38.40 -13.68 15.77
C MET A 1 -36.97 -14.15 16.01
N ASP A 2 -36.76 -14.71 17.21
CA ASP A 2 -35.43 -14.98 17.77
C ASP A 2 -34.71 -16.10 17.03
N ALA A 3 -33.47 -15.84 16.63
CA ALA A 3 -32.50 -16.90 16.43
C ALA A 3 -32.28 -17.54 17.82
N GLY A 4 -32.95 -18.66 18.09
CA GLY A 4 -33.12 -19.25 19.42
C GLY A 4 -31.88 -19.17 20.31
N ALA A 5 -32.13 -18.93 21.60
CA ALA A 5 -31.11 -18.81 22.64
C ALA A 5 -30.16 -20.02 22.61
N LEU A 6 -28.86 -19.75 22.78
CA LEU A 6 -27.84 -20.80 22.84
C LEU A 6 -28.05 -21.63 24.12
N THR A 7 -27.99 -22.95 23.97
CA THR A 7 -27.90 -23.87 25.11
C THR A 7 -26.61 -23.62 25.91
N PRO A 8 -26.50 -24.05 27.18
CA PRO A 8 -25.28 -23.87 27.97
C PRO A 8 -24.02 -24.45 27.29
N ARG A 9 -24.14 -25.62 26.66
CA ARG A 9 -23.03 -26.26 25.92
C ARG A 9 -22.62 -25.48 24.67
N GLU A 10 -23.60 -24.98 23.90
CA GLU A 10 -23.34 -24.14 22.74
C GLU A 10 -22.68 -22.82 23.12
N ARG A 11 -23.10 -22.22 24.25
CA ARG A 11 -22.48 -21.00 24.79
C ARG A 11 -21.02 -21.26 25.19
N GLN A 12 -20.74 -22.37 25.87
CA GLN A 12 -19.37 -22.77 26.21
C GLN A 12 -18.52 -22.97 24.95
N ALA A 13 -19.02 -23.72 23.96
CA ALA A 13 -18.31 -23.94 22.70
C ALA A 13 -18.03 -22.63 21.95
N PHE A 14 -19.00 -21.70 21.91
CA PHE A 14 -18.81 -20.37 21.34
C PHE A 14 -17.71 -19.58 22.06
N VAL A 15 -17.74 -19.53 23.40
CA VAL A 15 -16.73 -18.80 24.18
C VAL A 15 -15.34 -19.40 23.97
N LEU A 16 -15.20 -20.72 24.02
CA LEU A 16 -13.93 -21.40 23.81
C LEU A 16 -13.37 -21.15 22.40
N ALA A 17 -14.21 -21.24 21.37
CA ALA A 17 -13.81 -20.95 19.99
C ALA A 17 -13.42 -19.47 19.82
N ALA A 18 -14.19 -18.54 20.40
CA ALA A 18 -13.89 -17.11 20.36
C ALA A 18 -12.55 -16.80 21.04
N LEU A 19 -12.28 -17.36 22.21
CA LEU A 19 -11.01 -17.21 22.93
C LEU A 19 -9.85 -17.81 22.15
N ALA A 20 -10.01 -19.02 21.61
CA ALA A 20 -8.98 -19.66 20.79
C ALA A 20 -8.64 -18.81 19.55
N VAL A 21 -9.66 -18.34 18.82
CA VAL A 21 -9.47 -17.44 17.67
C VAL A 21 -8.76 -16.15 18.11
N ALA A 22 -9.20 -15.52 19.19
CA ALA A 22 -8.60 -14.29 19.72
C ALA A 22 -7.10 -14.47 20.00
N VAL A 23 -6.71 -15.55 20.70
CA VAL A 23 -5.29 -15.86 20.98
C VAL A 23 -4.48 -16.04 19.69
N THR A 24 -5.04 -16.71 18.68
CA THR A 24 -4.32 -16.90 17.40
C THR A 24 -4.10 -15.60 16.61
N ARG A 25 -4.84 -14.52 16.90
CA ARG A 25 -4.66 -13.23 16.20
C ARG A 25 -3.30 -12.61 16.48
N PHE A 26 -2.75 -12.81 17.67
CA PHE A 26 -1.45 -12.28 18.07
C PHE A 26 -0.29 -12.84 17.23
N LEU A 27 -0.45 -14.04 16.66
CA LEU A 27 0.53 -14.64 15.76
C LEU A 27 0.67 -13.89 14.43
N ALA A 28 -0.36 -13.15 14.02
CA ALA A 28 -0.37 -12.41 12.76
C ALA A 28 0.19 -10.99 12.88
N ILE A 29 0.49 -10.51 14.09
CA ILE A 29 1.01 -9.16 14.33
C ILE A 29 2.31 -8.98 13.55
N SER A 30 2.29 -8.09 12.56
CA SER A 30 3.47 -7.77 11.77
C SER A 30 4.50 -7.00 12.60
N LYS A 31 5.78 -7.28 12.39
CA LYS A 31 6.86 -6.62 13.14
C LYS A 31 6.99 -5.15 12.78
N THR A 32 6.84 -4.82 11.50
CA THR A 32 6.92 -3.47 10.94
C THR A 32 5.92 -3.32 9.81
N LEU A 33 5.60 -2.09 9.43
CA LEU A 33 4.86 -1.82 8.19
C LEU A 33 5.58 -2.44 6.99
N TRP A 34 4.81 -2.89 6.01
CA TRP A 34 5.35 -3.47 4.78
C TRP A 34 4.84 -2.71 3.57
N ASP A 35 3.53 -2.50 3.49
CA ASP A 35 2.91 -1.94 2.31
C ASP A 35 3.03 -0.42 2.23
N TRP A 36 2.94 0.11 1.01
CA TRP A 36 2.90 1.55 0.73
C TRP A 36 1.77 2.25 1.48
N ASP A 37 0.58 1.64 1.48
CA ASP A 37 -0.60 2.22 2.13
C ASP A 37 -0.46 2.28 3.66
N GLU A 38 0.25 1.33 4.27
CA GLU A 38 0.53 1.37 5.71
C GLU A 38 1.45 2.57 6.06
N ALA A 39 2.41 2.89 5.18
CA ALA A 39 3.24 4.08 5.34
C ALA A 39 2.43 5.37 5.20
N LEU A 40 1.52 5.45 4.22
CA LEU A 40 0.61 6.60 4.06
C LEU A 40 -0.33 6.77 5.26
N PHE A 41 -0.86 5.67 5.81
CA PHE A 41 -1.67 5.73 7.04
C PHE A 41 -0.84 6.23 8.24
N ALA A 42 0.38 5.74 8.40
CA ALA A 42 1.25 6.20 9.48
C ALA A 42 1.63 7.69 9.32
N LEU A 43 1.88 8.15 8.09
CA LEU A 43 2.07 9.58 7.79
C LEU A 43 0.83 10.41 8.14
N ALA A 44 -0.37 9.93 7.81
CA ALA A 44 -1.64 10.58 8.15
C ALA A 44 -1.87 10.73 9.65
N VAL A 45 -1.40 9.77 10.45
CA VAL A 45 -1.45 9.86 11.91
C VAL A 45 -0.53 10.98 12.41
N ARG A 46 0.60 11.25 11.74
CA ARG A 46 1.50 12.37 12.05
C ARG A 46 0.92 13.69 11.58
N ASP A 47 0.61 13.80 10.29
CA ASP A 47 0.11 15.01 9.63
C ASP A 47 -1.00 14.61 8.66
N TYR A 48 -2.25 14.93 9.00
CA TYR A 48 -3.40 14.48 8.21
C TYR A 48 -3.70 15.51 7.13
N ASP A 49 -3.50 15.12 5.88
CA ASP A 49 -3.81 15.93 4.72
C ASP A 49 -4.01 15.02 3.50
N VAL A 50 -5.26 14.89 3.07
CA VAL A 50 -5.63 14.04 1.93
C VAL A 50 -5.06 14.59 0.62
N THR A 51 -4.81 15.90 0.53
CA THR A 51 -4.20 16.52 -0.67
C THR A 51 -2.75 16.08 -0.88
N ARG A 52 -2.07 15.69 0.21
CA ARG A 52 -0.73 15.11 0.24
C ARG A 52 -0.72 13.58 0.24
N TYR A 53 -1.89 12.94 0.06
CA TYR A 53 -2.05 11.49 0.20
C TYR A 53 -1.71 10.97 1.61
N HIS A 54 -1.94 11.79 2.65
CA HIS A 54 -1.80 11.42 4.07
C HIS A 54 -3.18 11.34 4.76
N PRO A 55 -4.00 10.31 4.49
CA PRO A 55 -3.71 9.14 3.67
C PRO A 55 -4.29 9.29 2.26
N GLN A 56 -4.23 8.23 1.44
CA GLN A 56 -4.84 8.22 0.12
C GLN A 56 -6.35 8.54 0.19
N PRO A 57 -6.92 9.23 -0.82
CA PRO A 57 -8.34 9.57 -0.82
C PRO A 57 -9.24 8.33 -0.72
N PRO A 58 -10.40 8.38 -0.03
CA PRO A 58 -11.04 9.56 0.57
C PRO A 58 -10.62 9.83 2.03
N GLY A 59 -9.45 9.35 2.47
CA GLY A 59 -8.84 9.85 3.71
C GLY A 59 -9.10 9.04 5.00
N PHE A 60 -9.96 8.01 4.98
CA PHE A 60 -10.19 7.10 6.13
C PHE A 60 -10.38 7.81 7.50
N PRO A 61 -11.20 8.87 7.59
CA PRO A 61 -11.17 9.84 8.70
C PRO A 61 -11.30 9.21 10.09
N LEU A 62 -12.25 8.29 10.30
CA LEU A 62 -12.41 7.67 11.62
C LEU A 62 -11.29 6.69 11.97
N PHE A 63 -10.70 6.01 10.99
CA PHE A 63 -9.60 5.09 11.25
C PHE A 63 -8.35 5.85 11.69
N ILE A 64 -8.01 6.93 10.97
CA ILE A 64 -6.87 7.77 11.33
C ILE A 64 -7.15 8.57 12.61
N GLY A 65 -8.35 9.11 12.78
CA GLY A 65 -8.74 9.83 13.99
C GLY A 65 -8.67 8.97 15.25
N ALA A 66 -9.14 7.72 15.18
CA ALA A 66 -9.01 6.76 16.27
C ALA A 66 -7.54 6.42 16.57
N ALA A 67 -6.70 6.29 15.55
CA ALA A 67 -5.27 6.06 15.74
C ALA A 67 -4.58 7.27 16.38
N LYS A 68 -4.90 8.50 15.96
CA LYS A 68 -4.41 9.73 16.61
C LYS A 68 -4.78 9.80 18.08
N LEU A 69 -6.02 9.45 18.43
CA LEU A 69 -6.46 9.38 19.82
C LEU A 69 -5.64 8.33 20.60
N LEU A 70 -5.39 7.17 20.01
CA LEU A 70 -4.59 6.13 20.66
C LEU A 70 -3.12 6.55 20.84
N VAL A 71 -2.52 7.27 19.88
CA VAL A 71 -1.20 7.88 20.04
C VAL A 71 -1.18 8.82 21.24
N GLN A 72 -2.22 9.66 21.41
CA GLN A 72 -2.32 10.59 22.53
C GLN A 72 -2.50 9.89 23.88
N LEU A 73 -3.31 8.83 23.94
CA LEU A 73 -3.65 8.14 25.19
C LEU A 73 -2.61 7.10 25.61
N ALA A 74 -1.95 6.43 24.67
CA ALA A 74 -1.04 5.32 24.94
C ALA A 74 0.43 5.62 24.60
N HIS A 75 0.74 6.80 24.04
CA HIS A 75 2.10 7.24 23.68
C HIS A 75 2.85 6.26 22.76
N VAL A 76 2.12 5.56 21.89
CA VAL A 76 2.69 4.65 20.87
C VAL A 76 2.92 5.38 19.55
N ASP A 77 3.79 4.84 18.69
CA ASP A 77 3.96 5.38 17.33
C ASP A 77 2.72 5.16 16.44
N GLY A 78 2.62 5.94 15.36
CA GLY A 78 1.44 5.92 14.49
C GLY A 78 1.15 4.56 13.85
N PHE A 79 2.18 3.80 13.46
CA PHE A 79 1.99 2.45 12.92
C PHE A 79 1.42 1.50 13.98
N ARG A 80 1.99 1.52 15.20
CA ARG A 80 1.49 0.70 16.32
C ARG A 80 0.07 1.06 16.74
N ALA A 81 -0.30 2.33 16.68
CA ALA A 81 -1.68 2.75 16.95
C ALA A 81 -2.66 2.13 15.94
N LEU A 82 -2.38 2.25 14.63
CA LEU A 82 -3.20 1.66 13.56
C LEU A 82 -3.26 0.13 13.66
N GLN A 83 -2.12 -0.50 13.91
CA GLN A 83 -2.02 -1.95 14.08
C GLN A 83 -2.82 -2.42 15.29
N THR A 84 -2.80 -1.68 16.40
CA THR A 84 -3.58 -2.02 17.60
C THR A 84 -5.08 -2.01 17.29
N LEU A 85 -5.58 -1.00 16.59
CA LEU A 85 -7.00 -0.95 16.18
C LEU A 85 -7.37 -2.14 15.28
N THR A 86 -6.48 -2.52 14.39
CA THR A 86 -6.65 -3.66 13.46
C THR A 86 -6.67 -4.98 14.22
N VAL A 87 -5.71 -5.20 15.12
CA VAL A 87 -5.63 -6.40 15.96
C VAL A 87 -6.84 -6.52 16.87
N LEU A 88 -7.23 -5.43 17.56
CA LEU A 88 -8.42 -5.41 18.42
C LEU A 88 -9.67 -5.77 17.62
N SER A 89 -9.83 -5.21 16.43
CA SER A 89 -10.95 -5.56 15.54
C SER A 89 -10.88 -7.04 15.12
N SER A 90 -9.68 -7.55 14.84
CA SER A 90 -9.47 -8.94 14.42
C SER A 90 -9.92 -9.97 15.48
N LEU A 91 -9.86 -9.61 16.78
CA LEU A 91 -10.39 -10.43 17.88
C LEU A 91 -11.89 -10.70 17.72
N PHE A 92 -12.61 -9.76 17.08
CA PHE A 92 -14.05 -9.82 16.88
C PHE A 92 -14.50 -10.41 15.53
N VAL A 93 -13.58 -10.89 14.68
CA VAL A 93 -13.94 -11.54 13.40
C VAL A 93 -14.85 -12.73 13.62
N PHE A 94 -14.50 -13.62 14.55
CA PHE A 94 -15.30 -14.79 14.88
C PHE A 94 -16.69 -14.44 15.43
N PRO A 95 -16.84 -13.63 16.51
CA PRO A 95 -18.17 -13.30 17.02
C PRO A 95 -19.03 -12.53 16.02
N ALA A 96 -18.45 -11.61 15.23
CA ALA A 96 -19.19 -10.85 14.22
C ALA A 96 -19.77 -11.78 13.13
N ALA A 97 -18.96 -12.68 12.58
CA ALA A 97 -19.38 -13.64 11.57
C ALA A 97 -20.41 -14.64 12.11
N PHE A 98 -20.20 -15.15 13.33
CA PHE A 98 -21.15 -16.04 13.99
C PHE A 98 -22.51 -15.36 14.18
N LEU A 99 -22.53 -14.11 14.65
CA LEU A 99 -23.76 -13.37 14.89
C LEU A 99 -24.52 -13.06 13.61
N LEU A 100 -23.81 -12.73 12.51
CA LEU A 100 -24.42 -12.57 11.19
C LEU A 100 -25.01 -13.90 10.70
N ALA A 101 -24.27 -15.01 10.79
CA ALA A 101 -24.76 -16.33 10.41
C ALA A 101 -26.04 -16.71 11.19
N ARG A 102 -26.08 -16.42 12.50
CA ARG A 102 -27.28 -16.58 13.32
C ARG A 102 -28.42 -15.65 12.89
N ALA A 103 -28.14 -14.40 12.51
CA ALA A 103 -29.14 -13.48 11.98
C ALA A 103 -29.73 -13.95 10.64
N LEU A 104 -28.92 -14.66 9.83
CA LEU A 104 -29.35 -15.37 8.61
C LEU A 104 -30.08 -16.69 8.89
N ARG A 105 -30.32 -17.01 10.18
CA ARG A 105 -31.01 -18.22 10.64
C ARG A 105 -30.28 -19.52 10.26
N MET A 106 -28.95 -19.48 10.20
CA MET A 106 -28.12 -20.69 10.07
C MET A 106 -28.12 -21.46 11.40
N PRO A 107 -28.09 -22.81 11.40
CA PRO A 107 -27.99 -23.60 12.63
C PRO A 107 -26.67 -23.33 13.34
N PHE A 108 -26.59 -23.63 14.65
CA PHE A 108 -25.42 -23.35 15.48
C PHE A 108 -24.11 -23.85 14.85
N PHE A 109 -24.08 -25.11 14.39
CA PHE A 109 -22.90 -25.68 13.75
C PHE A 109 -22.47 -24.91 12.50
N ALA A 110 -23.41 -24.58 11.59
CA ALA A 110 -23.09 -23.83 10.39
C ALA A 110 -22.63 -22.39 10.72
N SER A 111 -23.18 -21.77 11.77
CA SER A 111 -22.69 -20.47 12.27
C SER A 111 -21.26 -20.57 12.83
N MET A 112 -20.95 -21.63 13.57
CA MET A 112 -19.60 -21.93 14.05
C MET A 112 -18.63 -22.13 12.89
N ALA A 113 -19.03 -22.94 11.90
CA ALA A 113 -18.24 -23.22 10.70
C ALA A 113 -17.96 -21.95 9.91
N ALA A 114 -18.97 -21.11 9.63
CA ALA A 114 -18.78 -19.86 8.91
C ALA A 114 -17.80 -18.92 9.62
N ALA A 115 -17.94 -18.80 10.95
CA ALA A 115 -17.07 -17.96 11.75
C ALA A 115 -15.62 -18.45 11.80
N LEU A 116 -15.40 -19.77 11.93
CA LEU A 116 -14.06 -20.36 11.92
C LEU A 116 -13.41 -20.27 10.53
N LEU A 117 -14.16 -20.59 9.46
CA LEU A 117 -13.66 -20.47 8.09
C LEU A 117 -13.25 -19.04 7.76
N LEU A 118 -14.04 -18.03 8.18
CA LEU A 118 -13.66 -16.63 7.98
C LEU A 118 -12.45 -16.25 8.84
N ALA A 119 -12.45 -16.61 10.12
CA ALA A 119 -11.36 -16.26 11.03
C ALA A 119 -10.01 -16.84 10.59
N PHE A 120 -10.01 -18.04 10.01
CA PHE A 120 -8.81 -18.72 9.50
C PHE A 120 -8.63 -18.59 7.98
N ALA A 121 -9.43 -17.75 7.31
CA ALA A 121 -9.17 -17.41 5.92
C ALA A 121 -7.78 -16.75 5.81
N PRO A 122 -6.89 -17.22 4.90
CA PRO A 122 -5.51 -16.77 4.82
C PRO A 122 -5.31 -15.25 4.82
N ASN A 123 -6.08 -14.55 3.98
CA ASN A 123 -6.06 -13.10 3.90
C ASN A 123 -6.59 -12.41 5.17
N VAL A 124 -7.74 -12.85 5.70
CA VAL A 124 -8.34 -12.25 6.91
C VAL A 124 -7.42 -12.40 8.12
N TRP A 125 -6.77 -13.56 8.28
CA TRP A 125 -5.85 -13.78 9.39
C TRP A 125 -4.58 -12.95 9.22
N PHE A 126 -3.96 -12.98 8.05
CA PHE A 126 -2.76 -12.18 7.77
C PHE A 126 -2.99 -10.68 7.99
N TYR A 127 -4.00 -10.12 7.33
CA TYR A 127 -4.29 -8.68 7.40
C TYR A 127 -4.83 -8.26 8.77
N GLY A 128 -5.35 -9.19 9.57
CA GLY A 128 -5.76 -8.94 10.96
C GLY A 128 -4.63 -8.52 11.91
N GLY A 129 -3.36 -8.70 11.53
CA GLY A 129 -2.20 -8.24 12.31
C GLY A 129 -1.40 -7.10 11.65
N THR A 130 -1.92 -6.49 10.60
CA THR A 130 -1.30 -5.36 9.88
C THR A 130 -1.87 -4.02 10.37
N ALA A 131 -1.49 -2.90 9.75
CA ALA A 131 -2.06 -1.57 10.02
C ALA A 131 -3.18 -1.16 9.03
N PHE A 132 -3.90 -2.13 8.46
CA PHE A 132 -4.93 -1.88 7.44
C PHE A 132 -6.36 -1.72 7.99
N SER A 133 -7.14 -0.86 7.32
CA SER A 133 -8.54 -0.58 7.67
C SER A 133 -9.56 -1.64 7.22
N ASP A 134 -9.13 -2.63 6.42
CA ASP A 134 -10.00 -3.64 5.81
C ASP A 134 -10.70 -4.53 6.85
N VAL A 135 -9.95 -5.11 7.80
CA VAL A 135 -10.51 -5.98 8.86
C VAL A 135 -11.40 -5.19 9.84
N PRO A 136 -11.01 -4.00 10.34
CA PRO A 136 -11.88 -3.14 11.15
C PRO A 136 -13.23 -2.87 10.49
N SER A 137 -13.22 -2.43 9.22
CA SER A 137 -14.44 -2.14 8.46
C SER A 137 -15.29 -3.40 8.25
N MET A 138 -14.67 -4.54 7.89
CA MET A 138 -15.36 -5.82 7.73
C MET A 138 -16.09 -6.23 9.02
N VAL A 139 -15.42 -6.18 10.18
CA VAL A 139 -16.02 -6.58 11.46
C VAL A 139 -17.21 -5.70 11.82
N LEU A 140 -17.06 -4.37 11.68
CA LEU A 140 -18.14 -3.42 11.94
C LEU A 140 -19.34 -3.66 11.03
N VAL A 141 -19.12 -3.89 9.72
CA VAL A 141 -20.23 -4.11 8.78
C VAL A 141 -20.92 -5.46 9.02
N LEU A 142 -20.20 -6.49 9.47
CA LEU A 142 -20.81 -7.77 9.87
C LEU A 142 -21.74 -7.61 11.08
N PHE A 143 -21.30 -6.89 12.11
CA PHE A 143 -22.16 -6.55 13.25
C PHE A 143 -23.35 -5.68 12.81
N ALA A 144 -23.11 -4.68 11.96
CA ALA A 144 -24.16 -3.81 11.43
C ALA A 144 -25.25 -4.64 10.73
N CYS A 145 -24.85 -5.54 9.81
CA CYS A 145 -25.77 -6.44 9.12
C CYS A 145 -26.52 -7.35 10.09
N ALA A 146 -25.84 -7.94 11.08
CA ALA A 146 -26.45 -8.79 12.09
C ALA A 146 -27.52 -8.04 12.91
N LEU A 147 -27.24 -6.81 13.33
CA LEU A 147 -28.17 -5.96 14.09
C LEU A 147 -29.36 -5.51 13.25
N LEU A 148 -29.12 -5.05 12.01
CA LEU A 148 -30.16 -4.63 11.07
C LEU A 148 -31.17 -5.77 10.81
N LEU A 149 -30.66 -6.98 10.53
CA LEU A 149 -31.49 -8.17 10.30
C LEU A 149 -32.26 -8.63 11.55
N ARG A 150 -31.74 -8.39 12.75
CA ARG A 150 -32.36 -8.82 14.02
C ARG A 150 -33.44 -7.89 14.57
N GLY A 151 -33.57 -6.66 14.05
CA GLY A 151 -34.53 -5.70 14.61
C GLY A 151 -33.91 -4.43 15.15
N SER A 152 -32.61 -4.46 15.48
CA SER A 152 -31.89 -3.32 16.07
C SER A 152 -31.43 -2.35 14.98
N THR A 153 -32.39 -1.63 14.40
CA THR A 153 -32.14 -0.77 13.23
C THR A 153 -31.15 0.34 13.55
N LEU A 154 -31.32 1.05 14.68
CA LEU A 154 -30.49 2.20 15.03
C LEU A 154 -29.05 1.77 15.35
N GLY A 155 -28.86 0.74 16.18
CA GLY A 155 -27.53 0.22 16.49
C GLY A 155 -26.80 -0.31 15.25
N GLY A 156 -27.52 -1.03 14.37
CA GLY A 156 -26.98 -1.47 13.09
C GLY A 156 -26.60 -0.31 12.17
N ALA A 157 -27.42 0.74 12.10
CA ALA A 157 -27.14 1.94 11.32
C ALA A 157 -25.96 2.74 11.88
N THR A 158 -25.81 2.86 13.20
CA THR A 158 -24.64 3.51 13.82
C THR A 158 -23.35 2.79 13.44
N LEU A 159 -23.30 1.45 13.58
CA LEU A 159 -22.12 0.68 13.19
C LEU A 159 -21.84 0.76 11.69
N LEU A 160 -22.89 0.81 10.85
CA LEU A 160 -22.73 1.05 9.43
C LEU A 160 -22.14 2.43 9.13
N GLY A 161 -22.61 3.49 9.80
CA GLY A 161 -22.06 4.83 9.65
C GLY A 161 -20.57 4.89 10.01
N ILE A 162 -20.18 4.25 11.11
CA ILE A 162 -18.77 4.14 11.53
C ILE A 162 -17.97 3.34 10.48
N ALA A 163 -18.48 2.20 10.02
CA ALA A 163 -17.83 1.40 8.98
C ALA A 163 -17.66 2.18 7.66
N ALA A 164 -18.65 2.97 7.26
CA ALA A 164 -18.63 3.82 6.07
C ALA A 164 -17.64 5.00 6.20
N ALA A 165 -17.50 5.56 7.39
CA ALA A 165 -16.52 6.60 7.68
C ALA A 165 -15.09 6.08 7.85
N ILE A 166 -14.91 4.77 8.04
CA ILE A 166 -13.62 4.10 7.82
C ILE A 166 -13.44 3.82 6.32
N ARG A 167 -14.43 3.20 5.67
CA ARG A 167 -14.40 2.76 4.26
C ARG A 167 -15.80 2.92 3.62
N PRO A 168 -16.03 3.87 2.70
CA PRO A 168 -17.38 4.16 2.16
C PRO A 168 -18.08 2.96 1.52
N GLN A 169 -17.30 2.08 0.88
CA GLN A 169 -17.78 0.87 0.22
C GLN A 169 -18.54 -0.10 1.17
N SER A 170 -18.39 0.04 2.49
CA SER A 170 -19.15 -0.74 3.48
C SER A 170 -20.67 -0.59 3.31
N VAL A 171 -21.12 0.55 2.77
CA VAL A 171 -22.54 0.80 2.47
C VAL A 171 -23.09 -0.19 1.45
N LEU A 172 -22.28 -0.63 0.48
CA LEU A 172 -22.69 -1.61 -0.54
C LEU A 172 -23.07 -2.96 0.08
N ILE A 173 -22.41 -3.34 1.18
CA ILE A 173 -22.66 -4.60 1.89
C ILE A 173 -23.95 -4.51 2.71
N ALA A 174 -24.11 -3.44 3.48
CA ALA A 174 -25.28 -3.28 4.37
C ALA A 174 -26.53 -2.74 3.65
N PHE A 175 -26.45 -2.47 2.34
CA PHE A 175 -27.57 -1.97 1.54
C PHE A 175 -28.80 -2.87 1.65
N VAL A 176 -28.64 -4.19 1.47
CA VAL A 176 -29.77 -5.13 1.51
C VAL A 176 -30.40 -5.24 2.90
N PRO A 177 -29.65 -5.44 4.01
CA PRO A 177 -30.23 -5.42 5.35
C PRO A 177 -30.92 -4.10 5.70
N MET A 178 -30.38 -2.96 5.25
CA MET A 178 -31.02 -1.66 5.43
C MET A 178 -32.34 -1.57 4.64
N LEU A 179 -32.38 -2.02 3.38
CA LEU A 179 -33.59 -2.06 2.57
C LEU A 179 -34.69 -2.94 3.22
N LEU A 180 -34.30 -4.08 3.80
CA LEU A 180 -35.23 -4.94 4.55
C LEU A 180 -35.75 -4.24 5.83
N ALA A 181 -34.91 -3.45 6.50
CA ALA A 181 -35.33 -2.61 7.62
C ALA A 181 -36.31 -1.52 7.15
N PHE A 182 -36.13 -0.91 5.97
CA PHE A 182 -37.10 0.04 5.41
C PHE A 182 -38.47 -0.59 5.14
N ARG A 183 -38.51 -1.83 4.61
CA ARG A 183 -39.77 -2.54 4.34
C ARG A 183 -40.54 -2.91 5.60
N THR A 184 -39.83 -3.24 6.68
CA THR A 184 -40.45 -3.78 7.91
C THR A 184 -40.61 -2.74 9.01
N ARG A 185 -39.74 -1.72 9.05
CA ARG A 185 -39.56 -0.79 10.18
C ARG A 185 -39.22 0.64 9.68
N ARG A 186 -40.00 1.14 8.72
CA ARG A 186 -39.74 2.39 7.96
C ARG A 186 -39.29 3.57 8.82
N ARG A 187 -39.97 3.87 9.94
CA ARG A 187 -39.62 5.01 10.81
C ARG A 187 -38.20 4.90 11.38
N THR A 188 -37.86 3.75 11.97
CA THR A 188 -36.51 3.53 12.51
C THR A 188 -35.45 3.41 11.43
N ALA A 189 -35.81 2.96 10.22
CA ALA A 189 -34.91 2.90 9.08
C ALA A 189 -34.58 4.30 8.53
N LEU A 190 -35.56 5.21 8.48
CA LEU A 190 -35.33 6.62 8.16
C LEU A 190 -34.39 7.29 9.18
N GLN A 191 -34.63 7.07 10.47
CA GLN A 191 -33.74 7.55 11.53
C GLN A 191 -32.34 6.95 11.41
N GLY A 192 -32.24 5.64 11.15
CA GLY A 192 -30.96 4.97 10.91
C GLY A 192 -30.21 5.54 9.71
N ALA A 193 -30.90 5.77 8.59
CA ALA A 193 -30.31 6.40 7.41
C ALA A 193 -29.81 7.82 7.70
N ALA A 194 -30.56 8.60 8.49
CA ALA A 194 -30.12 9.91 8.96
C ALA A 194 -28.86 9.83 9.85
N ILE A 195 -28.76 8.83 10.74
CA ILE A 195 -27.56 8.58 11.55
C ILE A 195 -26.36 8.24 10.67
N VAL A 196 -26.53 7.34 9.69
CA VAL A 196 -25.46 6.99 8.73
C VAL A 196 -25.00 8.23 7.98
N ALA A 197 -25.94 9.01 7.43
CA ALA A 197 -25.64 10.24 6.71
C ALA A 197 -24.90 11.25 7.60
N ALA A 198 -25.36 11.46 8.85
CA ALA A 198 -24.72 12.36 9.79
C ALA A 198 -23.27 11.95 10.08
N ILE A 199 -23.01 10.67 10.39
CA ILE A 199 -21.65 10.19 10.67
C ILE A 199 -20.75 10.37 9.44
N VAL A 200 -21.23 10.01 8.24
CA VAL A 200 -20.47 10.15 6.99
C VAL A 200 -20.18 11.62 6.68
N ILE A 201 -21.19 12.49 6.73
CA ILE A 201 -21.05 13.93 6.45
C ILE A 201 -20.08 14.57 7.44
N VAL A 202 -20.21 14.29 8.75
CA VAL A 202 -19.30 14.84 9.75
C VAL A 202 -17.88 14.33 9.54
N SER A 203 -17.70 13.04 9.28
CA SER A 203 -16.37 12.45 9.17
C SER A 203 -15.62 12.92 7.92
N TYR A 204 -16.25 12.88 6.75
CA TYR A 204 -15.62 13.34 5.51
C TYR A 204 -15.63 14.87 5.38
N GLY A 205 -16.56 15.56 6.02
CA GLY A 205 -16.52 17.01 6.20
C GLY A 205 -15.32 17.45 7.04
N ALA A 206 -15.04 16.73 8.13
CA ALA A 206 -13.83 16.94 8.93
C ALA A 206 -12.55 16.62 8.14
N ALA A 207 -12.55 15.56 7.33
CA ALA A 207 -11.43 15.24 6.44
C ALA A 207 -11.16 16.37 5.44
N ALA A 208 -12.22 16.90 4.82
CA ALA A 208 -12.12 18.03 3.90
C ALA A 208 -11.62 19.29 4.60
N TYR A 209 -12.17 19.61 5.78
CA TYR A 209 -11.72 20.75 6.58
C TYR A 209 -10.24 20.65 6.96
N ALA A 210 -9.79 19.49 7.43
CA ALA A 210 -8.40 19.24 7.79
C ALA A 210 -7.43 19.30 6.59
N SER A 211 -7.94 19.07 5.37
CA SER A 211 -7.14 19.04 4.13
C SER A 211 -7.24 20.34 3.32
N GLY A 212 -7.47 21.48 3.98
CA GLY A 212 -7.53 22.79 3.32
C GLY A 212 -8.88 23.19 2.74
N GLY A 213 -9.96 22.51 3.13
CA GLY A 213 -11.34 22.83 2.73
C GLY A 213 -11.90 21.97 1.60
N TRP A 214 -13.19 22.16 1.31
CA TRP A 214 -13.94 21.31 0.38
C TRP A 214 -13.39 21.34 -1.06
N ASP A 215 -12.98 22.50 -1.57
CA ASP A 215 -12.51 22.61 -2.95
C ASP A 215 -11.19 21.86 -3.18
N ALA A 216 -10.22 22.01 -2.29
CA ALA A 216 -8.95 21.29 -2.34
C ALA A 216 -9.18 19.77 -2.20
N TYR A 217 -10.05 19.38 -1.27
CA TYR A 217 -10.42 17.99 -1.05
C TYR A 217 -11.12 17.36 -2.27
N ARG A 218 -12.07 18.07 -2.90
CA ARG A 218 -12.76 17.62 -4.11
C ARG A 218 -11.82 17.54 -5.31
N ALA A 219 -10.86 18.46 -5.43
CA ALA A 219 -9.85 18.43 -6.48
C ALA A 219 -8.93 17.19 -6.38
N VAL A 220 -8.47 16.83 -5.18
CA VAL A 220 -7.67 15.60 -5.01
C VAL A 220 -8.49 14.33 -5.22
N LEU A 221 -9.76 14.31 -4.79
CA LEU A 221 -10.67 13.19 -5.09
C LEU A 221 -10.85 12.99 -6.60
N ALA A 222 -11.05 14.06 -7.37
CA ALA A 222 -11.19 13.98 -8.83
C ALA A 222 -9.92 13.43 -9.50
N ARG A 223 -8.73 13.86 -9.06
CA ARG A 223 -7.45 13.29 -9.55
C ARG A 223 -7.31 11.81 -9.21
N HIS A 224 -7.72 11.41 -8.01
CA HIS A 224 -7.67 10.00 -7.61
C HIS A 224 -8.69 9.14 -8.37
N GLU A 225 -9.89 9.66 -8.65
CA GLU A 225 -10.86 8.99 -9.51
C GLU A 225 -10.31 8.75 -10.92
N GLN A 226 -9.62 9.74 -11.49
CA GLN A 226 -8.94 9.59 -12.78
C GLN A 226 -7.85 8.51 -12.74
N TYR A 227 -7.07 8.45 -11.65
CA TYR A 227 -6.11 7.38 -11.43
C TYR A 227 -6.79 6.00 -11.38
N ILE A 228 -7.84 5.83 -10.57
CA ILE A 228 -8.60 4.57 -10.49
C ILE A 228 -9.14 4.20 -11.87
N ARG A 229 -9.69 5.16 -12.61
CA ARG A 229 -10.20 4.92 -13.96
C ARG A 229 -9.11 4.44 -14.92
N GLY A 230 -7.94 5.05 -14.90
CA GLY A 230 -6.82 4.76 -15.81
C GLY A 230 -5.98 3.53 -15.42
N VAL A 231 -5.93 3.15 -14.15
CA VAL A 231 -4.98 2.15 -13.65
C VAL A 231 -5.67 0.91 -13.04
N ASP A 232 -6.68 1.10 -12.19
CA ASP A 232 -7.22 -0.01 -11.39
C ASP A 232 -8.53 -0.59 -11.97
N SER A 233 -9.40 0.28 -12.48
CA SER A 233 -10.76 -0.07 -12.89
C SER A 233 -10.82 -0.90 -14.17
N PHE A 234 -11.99 -1.44 -14.48
CA PHE A 234 -12.26 -2.17 -15.72
C PHE A 234 -12.08 -1.33 -16.99
N LEU A 235 -11.98 0.00 -16.84
CA LEU A 235 -11.71 0.95 -17.93
C LEU A 235 -10.21 1.13 -18.19
N SER A 236 -9.34 0.57 -17.34
CA SER A 236 -7.90 0.69 -17.50
C SER A 236 -7.41 -0.08 -18.74
N PRO A 237 -6.60 0.54 -19.62
CA PRO A 237 -6.07 -0.13 -20.80
C PRO A 237 -5.03 -1.20 -20.48
N ILE A 238 -4.39 -1.14 -19.29
CA ILE A 238 -3.37 -2.11 -18.86
C ILE A 238 -3.98 -3.30 -18.12
N ARG A 239 -5.28 -3.26 -17.80
CA ARG A 239 -5.93 -4.30 -17.02
C ARG A 239 -6.24 -5.52 -17.90
N PRO A 240 -5.98 -6.76 -17.42
CA PRO A 240 -6.39 -7.95 -18.15
C PRO A 240 -7.91 -8.02 -18.31
N SER A 241 -8.39 -8.86 -19.24
CA SER A 241 -9.83 -9.02 -19.48
C SER A 241 -10.60 -9.37 -18.21
N LEU A 242 -11.84 -8.86 -18.10
CA LEU A 242 -12.69 -9.08 -16.93
C LEU A 242 -12.89 -10.57 -16.60
N LEU A 243 -12.97 -11.43 -17.61
CA LEU A 243 -13.07 -12.87 -17.43
C LEU A 243 -11.82 -13.47 -16.78
N ARG A 244 -10.62 -13.01 -17.16
CA ARG A 244 -9.36 -13.47 -16.55
C ARG A 244 -9.24 -13.01 -15.11
N VAL A 245 -9.60 -11.76 -14.84
CA VAL A 245 -9.54 -11.19 -13.49
C VAL A 245 -10.65 -11.74 -12.58
N ALA A 246 -11.78 -12.16 -13.15
CA ALA A 246 -12.85 -12.82 -12.39
C ALA A 246 -12.35 -14.11 -11.72
N ASP A 247 -11.42 -14.83 -12.37
CA ASP A 247 -10.79 -16.02 -11.81
C ASP A 247 -10.07 -15.70 -10.48
N ASP A 248 -9.23 -14.67 -10.50
CA ASP A 248 -8.52 -14.21 -9.30
C ASP A 248 -9.49 -13.73 -8.20
N PHE A 249 -10.51 -12.94 -8.55
CA PHE A 249 -11.43 -12.35 -7.56
C PHE A 249 -12.38 -13.38 -6.93
N PHE A 250 -12.91 -14.33 -7.71
CA PHE A 250 -13.99 -15.20 -7.26
C PHE A 250 -13.56 -16.64 -6.96
N PHE A 251 -12.46 -17.11 -7.53
CA PHE A 251 -12.00 -18.49 -7.39
C PHE A 251 -10.64 -18.57 -6.71
N TRP A 252 -9.75 -17.59 -6.93
CA TRP A 252 -8.39 -17.61 -6.39
C TRP A 252 -8.00 -16.37 -5.58
N PRO A 253 -8.81 -15.94 -4.58
CA PRO A 253 -8.51 -14.72 -3.82
C PRO A 253 -7.13 -14.77 -3.14
N TYR A 254 -6.67 -15.96 -2.74
CA TYR A 254 -5.31 -16.22 -2.28
C TYR A 254 -4.77 -17.45 -3.01
N ARG A 255 -3.49 -17.51 -3.41
CA ARG A 255 -2.96 -18.64 -4.24
C ARG A 255 -2.73 -19.95 -3.46
N ALA A 256 -3.76 -20.45 -2.80
CA ALA A 256 -3.79 -21.73 -2.09
C ALA A 256 -4.78 -22.69 -2.76
N PRO A 257 -4.38 -23.41 -3.82
CA PRO A 257 -5.34 -23.96 -4.77
C PRO A 257 -6.26 -25.02 -4.16
N LEU A 258 -5.74 -25.92 -3.33
CA LEU A 258 -6.55 -26.95 -2.67
C LEU A 258 -7.61 -26.35 -1.73
N LEU A 259 -7.25 -25.32 -0.95
CA LEU A 259 -8.17 -24.67 -0.03
C LEU A 259 -9.26 -23.94 -0.81
N ASN A 260 -8.89 -23.21 -1.86
CA ASN A 260 -9.85 -22.48 -2.69
C ASN A 260 -10.85 -23.41 -3.38
N VAL A 261 -10.36 -24.48 -4.02
CA VAL A 261 -11.23 -25.45 -4.69
C VAL A 261 -12.22 -26.04 -3.70
N ALA A 262 -11.74 -26.44 -2.50
CA ALA A 262 -12.63 -26.99 -1.48
C ALA A 262 -13.67 -25.97 -1.00
N ILE A 263 -13.26 -24.73 -0.69
CA ILE A 263 -14.17 -23.67 -0.23
C ILE A 263 -15.18 -23.29 -1.31
N VAL A 264 -14.75 -23.15 -2.56
CA VAL A 264 -15.63 -22.84 -3.70
C VAL A 264 -16.62 -23.99 -3.94
N ALA A 265 -16.16 -25.24 -3.96
CA ALA A 265 -17.04 -26.39 -4.16
C ALA A 265 -18.12 -26.48 -3.06
N LEU A 266 -17.72 -26.27 -1.80
CA LEU A 266 -18.65 -26.21 -0.68
C LEU A 266 -19.58 -24.99 -0.75
N ALA A 267 -19.08 -23.84 -1.19
CA ALA A 267 -19.90 -22.65 -1.37
C ALA A 267 -20.98 -22.85 -2.44
N LEU A 268 -20.61 -23.47 -3.58
CA LEU A 268 -21.56 -23.85 -4.63
C LEU A 268 -22.61 -24.85 -4.11
N ALA A 269 -22.19 -25.86 -3.35
CA ALA A 269 -23.13 -26.78 -2.70
C ALA A 269 -24.06 -26.05 -1.71
N GLY A 270 -23.55 -25.05 -0.98
CA GLY A 270 -24.32 -24.23 -0.05
C GLY A 270 -25.43 -23.40 -0.69
N LEU A 271 -25.33 -23.06 -1.98
CA LEU A 271 -26.35 -22.30 -2.72
C LEU A 271 -27.69 -23.04 -2.85
N THR A 272 -27.71 -24.35 -2.61
CA THR A 272 -28.95 -25.15 -2.51
C THR A 272 -29.87 -24.71 -1.37
N ARG A 273 -29.35 -23.96 -0.40
CA ARG A 273 -30.11 -23.47 0.75
C ARG A 273 -30.70 -22.10 0.45
N ARG A 274 -32.03 -21.93 0.62
CA ARG A 274 -32.72 -20.65 0.35
C ARG A 274 -32.12 -19.45 1.09
N ARG A 275 -31.68 -19.63 2.34
CA ARG A 275 -31.06 -18.55 3.15
C ARG A 275 -29.69 -18.10 2.64
N ALA A 276 -29.00 -18.93 1.85
CA ALA A 276 -27.71 -18.59 1.27
C ALA A 276 -27.83 -17.44 0.27
N TRP A 277 -28.96 -17.32 -0.43
CA TRP A 277 -29.24 -16.24 -1.38
C TRP A 277 -29.34 -14.86 -0.72
N LEU A 278 -29.75 -14.79 0.56
CA LEU A 278 -29.70 -13.53 1.29
C LEU A 278 -28.25 -13.11 1.58
N ALA A 279 -27.36 -14.07 1.88
CA ALA A 279 -25.92 -13.78 1.99
C ALA A 279 -25.35 -13.30 0.66
N VAL A 280 -25.70 -13.95 -0.46
CA VAL A 280 -25.33 -13.49 -1.81
C VAL A 280 -25.82 -12.06 -2.03
N ALA A 281 -27.08 -11.75 -1.74
CA ALA A 281 -27.63 -10.40 -1.91
C ALA A 281 -26.89 -9.33 -1.05
N ILE A 282 -26.44 -9.69 0.16
CA ILE A 282 -25.67 -8.81 1.04
C ILE A 282 -24.28 -8.50 0.45
N PHE A 283 -23.54 -9.50 -0.04
CA PHE A 283 -22.12 -9.32 -0.38
C PHE A 283 -21.84 -9.18 -1.88
N ALA A 284 -22.72 -9.65 -2.77
CA ALA A 284 -22.52 -9.57 -4.21
C ALA A 284 -22.33 -8.14 -4.74
N PRO A 285 -23.05 -7.10 -4.26
CA PRO A 285 -22.81 -5.73 -4.71
C PRO A 285 -21.37 -5.27 -4.48
N PHE A 286 -20.81 -5.57 -3.29
CA PHE A 286 -19.42 -5.25 -2.99
C PHE A 286 -18.45 -6.14 -3.77
N ALA A 287 -18.75 -7.42 -3.95
CA ALA A 287 -17.90 -8.33 -4.72
C ALA A 287 -17.79 -7.91 -6.21
N LEU A 288 -18.91 -7.47 -6.80
CA LEU A 288 -18.94 -6.89 -8.15
C LEU A 288 -18.19 -5.56 -8.22
N PHE A 289 -18.38 -4.67 -7.24
CA PHE A 289 -17.62 -3.43 -7.16
C PHE A 289 -16.11 -3.70 -7.06
N ALA A 290 -15.70 -4.65 -6.22
CA ALA A 290 -14.31 -5.04 -6.06
C ALA A 290 -13.72 -5.55 -7.39
N TRP A 291 -14.43 -6.47 -8.05
CA TRP A 291 -14.04 -6.99 -9.35
C TRP A 291 -13.97 -5.91 -10.43
N LEU A 292 -14.83 -4.88 -10.40
CA LEU A 292 -14.84 -3.86 -11.45
C LEU A 292 -13.89 -2.69 -11.19
N TYR A 293 -13.62 -2.30 -9.94
CA TYR A 293 -12.96 -1.03 -9.62
C TYR A 293 -11.68 -1.13 -8.80
N LEU A 294 -11.39 -2.26 -8.14
CA LEU A 294 -10.22 -2.38 -7.27
C LEU A 294 -9.03 -3.05 -7.97
N ASP A 295 -7.82 -2.70 -7.51
CA ASP A 295 -6.56 -3.16 -8.09
C ASP A 295 -6.45 -4.71 -8.11
N PHE A 296 -6.19 -5.23 -9.31
CA PHE A 296 -6.08 -6.66 -9.60
C PHE A 296 -4.75 -7.28 -9.16
N HIS A 297 -3.77 -6.48 -8.72
CA HIS A 297 -2.55 -7.00 -8.08
C HIS A 297 -2.72 -7.29 -6.59
N SER A 298 -3.81 -6.83 -5.98
CA SER A 298 -4.04 -6.88 -4.53
C SER A 298 -5.36 -7.59 -4.17
N VAL A 299 -5.80 -8.54 -5.01
CA VAL A 299 -7.09 -9.27 -4.88
C VAL A 299 -7.26 -9.93 -3.52
N SER A 300 -6.20 -10.54 -2.98
CA SER A 300 -6.20 -11.14 -1.64
C SER A 300 -6.65 -10.17 -0.55
N ARG A 301 -6.20 -8.92 -0.60
CA ARG A 301 -6.61 -7.87 0.33
C ARG A 301 -8.05 -7.44 0.07
N PHE A 302 -8.38 -7.09 -1.17
CA PHE A 302 -9.70 -6.53 -1.49
C PHE A 302 -10.85 -7.53 -1.37
N SER A 303 -10.55 -8.83 -1.44
CA SER A 303 -11.52 -9.89 -1.19
C SER A 303 -11.95 -9.99 0.26
N ILE A 304 -11.24 -9.38 1.24
CA ILE A 304 -11.63 -9.39 2.65
C ILE A 304 -13.07 -8.91 2.84
N GLY A 305 -13.49 -7.87 2.12
CA GLY A 305 -14.84 -7.31 2.29
C GLY A 305 -15.98 -8.25 1.85
N TYR A 306 -15.72 -9.23 0.97
CA TYR A 306 -16.69 -10.25 0.57
C TYR A 306 -16.30 -11.68 0.94
N ALA A 307 -15.16 -11.91 1.59
CA ALA A 307 -14.77 -13.21 2.15
C ALA A 307 -15.85 -13.83 3.08
N PRO A 308 -16.64 -13.05 3.85
CA PRO A 308 -17.76 -13.59 4.61
C PRO A 308 -18.78 -14.34 3.76
N LEU A 309 -19.00 -13.95 2.49
CA LEU A 309 -19.89 -14.67 1.57
C LEU A 309 -19.44 -16.12 1.41
N TYR A 310 -18.18 -16.33 1.04
CA TYR A 310 -17.61 -17.67 0.85
C TYR A 310 -17.65 -18.49 2.13
N ALA A 311 -17.34 -17.89 3.27
CA ALA A 311 -17.39 -18.58 4.56
C ALA A 311 -18.82 -19.01 4.94
N LEU A 312 -19.84 -18.15 4.72
CA LEU A 312 -21.25 -18.45 4.96
C LEU A 312 -21.77 -19.56 4.03
N LEU A 313 -21.47 -19.46 2.73
CA LEU A 313 -21.89 -20.45 1.75
C LEU A 313 -21.19 -21.80 1.97
N ALA A 314 -19.88 -21.80 2.18
CA ALA A 314 -19.13 -23.02 2.44
C ALA A 314 -19.59 -23.72 3.72
N ALA A 315 -19.95 -22.97 4.77
CA ALA A 315 -20.51 -23.55 5.98
C ALA A 315 -21.86 -24.26 5.76
N GLU A 316 -22.75 -23.72 4.91
CA GLU A 316 -23.97 -24.41 4.48
C GLU A 316 -23.65 -25.68 3.69
N GLY A 317 -22.64 -25.63 2.81
CA GLY A 317 -22.14 -26.80 2.08
C GLY A 317 -21.59 -27.88 3.00
N ILE A 318 -20.80 -27.51 4.01
CA ILE A 318 -20.27 -28.44 5.02
C ILE A 318 -21.41 -29.11 5.77
N ASP A 319 -22.47 -28.37 6.13
CA ASP A 319 -23.63 -28.94 6.83
C ASP A 319 -24.36 -30.02 6.00
N LEU A 320 -24.27 -29.98 4.66
CA LEU A 320 -24.79 -31.03 3.78
C LEU A 320 -24.05 -32.38 3.91
N THR A 321 -22.80 -32.38 4.39
CA THR A 321 -22.02 -33.61 4.60
C THR A 321 -22.46 -34.39 5.85
N ARG A 322 -23.43 -33.86 6.62
CA ARG A 322 -24.10 -34.51 7.75
C ARG A 322 -23.11 -35.06 8.78
N ARG A 323 -22.87 -36.39 8.79
CA ARG A 323 -22.02 -37.06 9.78
C ARG A 323 -20.56 -36.64 9.69
N ALA A 324 -20.09 -36.26 8.50
CA ALA A 324 -18.70 -35.84 8.28
C ALA A 324 -18.44 -34.34 8.55
N ARG A 325 -19.47 -33.54 8.83
CA ARG A 325 -19.38 -32.07 8.89
C ARG A 325 -18.30 -31.55 9.84
N GLY A 326 -18.16 -32.20 11.01
CA GLY A 326 -17.14 -31.83 11.99
C GLY A 326 -15.72 -32.12 11.50
N PHE A 327 -15.51 -33.27 10.87
CA PHE A 327 -14.23 -33.65 10.28
C PHE A 327 -13.84 -32.73 9.13
N VAL A 328 -14.77 -32.45 8.21
CA VAL A 328 -14.52 -31.54 7.07
C VAL A 328 -14.13 -30.15 7.55
N LEU A 329 -14.86 -29.59 8.53
CA LEU A 329 -14.52 -28.30 9.12
C LEU A 329 -13.13 -28.32 9.78
N ALA A 330 -12.85 -29.33 10.60
CA ALA A 330 -11.57 -29.47 11.28
C ALA A 330 -10.40 -29.62 10.29
N ALA A 331 -10.58 -30.38 9.21
CA ALA A 331 -9.58 -30.56 8.17
C ALA A 331 -9.29 -29.25 7.42
N LEU A 332 -10.33 -28.49 7.05
CA LEU A 332 -10.15 -27.21 6.35
C LEU A 332 -9.47 -26.16 7.24
N VAL A 333 -9.94 -26.00 8.49
CA VAL A 333 -9.33 -25.06 9.44
C VAL A 333 -7.90 -25.48 9.78
N GLY A 334 -7.67 -26.76 10.05
CA GLY A 334 -6.32 -27.30 10.31
C GLY A 334 -5.38 -27.08 9.13
N TYR A 335 -5.84 -27.34 7.90
CA TYR A 335 -5.05 -27.08 6.69
C TYR A 335 -4.74 -25.60 6.52
N ALA A 336 -5.72 -24.72 6.71
CA ALA A 336 -5.51 -23.27 6.65
C ALA A 336 -4.49 -22.79 7.70
N VAL A 337 -4.54 -23.36 8.91
CA VAL A 337 -3.54 -23.11 9.96
C VAL A 337 -2.15 -23.52 9.52
N VAL A 338 -1.95 -24.78 9.13
CA VAL A 338 -0.64 -25.29 8.68
C VAL A 338 -0.09 -24.47 7.52
N LEU A 339 -0.94 -24.13 6.55
CA LEU A 339 -0.57 -23.29 5.42
C LEU A 339 -0.07 -21.90 5.83
N MET A 340 -0.74 -21.28 6.81
CA MET A 340 -0.47 -19.90 7.22
C MET A 340 0.69 -19.75 8.18
N MET A 341 0.99 -20.77 9.01
CA MET A 341 2.01 -20.65 10.05
C MET A 341 3.37 -20.12 9.57
N PRO A 342 3.95 -20.57 8.44
CA PRO A 342 5.24 -20.05 7.98
C PRO A 342 5.14 -18.59 7.52
N ALA A 343 4.02 -18.19 6.89
CA ALA A 343 3.79 -16.81 6.46
C ALA A 343 3.74 -15.86 7.67
N LEU A 344 2.95 -16.23 8.68
CA LEU A 344 2.77 -15.45 9.90
C LEU A 344 4.09 -15.36 10.70
N ALA A 345 4.83 -16.47 10.82
CA ALA A 345 6.12 -16.49 11.51
C ALA A 345 7.13 -15.51 10.90
N VAL A 346 7.19 -15.43 9.56
CA VAL A 346 8.10 -14.50 8.86
C VAL A 346 7.74 -13.05 9.16
N VAL A 347 6.48 -12.64 8.98
CA VAL A 347 6.08 -11.24 9.20
C VAL A 347 6.11 -10.84 10.67
N HIS A 348 5.92 -11.79 11.58
CA HIS A 348 5.96 -11.55 13.02
C HIS A 348 7.40 -11.34 13.53
N ARG A 349 8.38 -12.05 12.95
CA ARG A 349 9.76 -12.05 13.48
C ARG A 349 10.72 -11.15 12.71
N THR A 350 10.47 -10.92 11.42
CA THR A 350 11.40 -10.19 10.54
C THR A 350 10.86 -8.81 10.18
N PRO A 351 11.69 -7.76 10.21
CA PRO A 351 11.31 -6.46 9.64
C PRO A 351 11.07 -6.61 8.13
N SER A 352 10.24 -5.73 7.56
CA SER A 352 10.08 -5.66 6.11
C SER A 352 11.35 -5.13 5.45
N PRO A 353 11.67 -5.56 4.21
CA PRO A 353 12.84 -5.07 3.49
C PRO A 353 12.96 -3.54 3.40
N PRO A 354 11.90 -2.75 3.12
CA PRO A 354 11.99 -1.29 3.16
C PRO A 354 12.42 -0.75 4.52
N VAL A 355 11.79 -1.23 5.60
CA VAL A 355 12.09 -0.75 6.96
C VAL A 355 13.51 -1.16 7.38
N ALA A 356 13.95 -2.37 7.02
CA ALA A 356 15.30 -2.83 7.29
C ALA A 356 16.35 -1.96 6.56
N ALA A 357 16.12 -1.67 5.29
CA ALA A 357 16.98 -0.80 4.49
C ALA A 357 17.05 0.63 5.03
N MET A 358 15.92 1.24 5.38
CA MET A 358 15.87 2.59 5.97
C MET A 358 16.53 2.61 7.35
N THR A 359 16.33 1.58 8.16
CA THR A 359 17.03 1.45 9.46
C THR A 359 18.55 1.36 9.25
N PHE A 360 19.00 0.62 8.23
CA PHE A 360 20.42 0.54 7.87
C PHE A 360 20.98 1.89 7.42
N VAL A 361 20.25 2.65 6.59
CA VAL A 361 20.64 4.02 6.22
C VAL A 361 20.79 4.87 7.48
N ARG A 362 19.81 4.86 8.39
CA ARG A 362 19.88 5.64 9.64
C ARG A 362 21.05 5.27 10.55
N ALA A 363 21.51 4.01 10.48
CA ALA A 363 22.61 3.52 11.29
C ALA A 363 24.00 3.86 10.72
N ARG A 364 24.11 4.18 9.41
CA ARG A 364 25.40 4.35 8.73
C ARG A 364 25.60 5.70 8.06
N ALA A 365 24.53 6.36 7.63
CA ALA A 365 24.57 7.62 6.92
C ALA A 365 24.50 8.80 7.90
N SER A 366 25.26 9.86 7.61
CA SER A 366 25.19 11.10 8.36
C SER A 366 24.09 11.98 7.79
N ARG A 367 23.17 12.46 8.64
CA ARG A 367 22.10 13.38 8.22
C ARG A 367 22.63 14.68 7.61
N ALA A 368 23.82 15.11 8.03
CA ALA A 368 24.38 16.40 7.63
C ALA A 368 25.18 16.34 6.30
N SER A 369 25.65 15.15 5.91
CA SER A 369 26.58 14.98 4.79
C SER A 369 26.15 13.93 3.76
N SER A 370 25.03 13.25 3.99
CA SER A 370 24.50 12.26 3.05
C SER A 370 23.29 12.79 2.27
N VAL A 371 23.26 12.47 0.98
CA VAL A 371 22.11 12.72 0.08
C VAL A 371 21.55 11.37 -0.33
N LEU A 372 20.23 11.21 -0.26
CA LEU A 372 19.57 9.94 -0.56
C LEU A 372 18.83 10.01 -1.89
N LEU A 373 19.25 9.20 -2.87
CA LEU A 373 18.48 8.94 -4.08
C LEU A 373 17.55 7.76 -3.81
N VAL A 374 16.27 8.04 -3.66
CA VAL A 374 15.26 7.06 -3.29
C VAL A 374 14.39 6.73 -4.49
N ASP A 375 14.26 5.45 -4.80
CA ASP A 375 13.30 4.96 -5.79
C ASP A 375 11.89 5.48 -5.45
N GLU A 376 11.20 6.09 -6.43
CA GLU A 376 9.84 6.61 -6.27
C GLU A 376 8.87 5.56 -5.67
N ARG A 377 9.15 4.28 -5.95
CA ARG A 377 8.42 3.12 -5.45
C ARG A 377 8.48 2.95 -3.93
N LEU A 378 9.45 3.59 -3.26
CA LEU A 378 9.68 3.60 -1.81
C LEU A 378 9.40 4.98 -1.18
N ALA A 379 8.87 5.95 -1.92
CA ALA A 379 8.71 7.32 -1.44
C ALA A 379 7.94 7.42 -0.12
N ALA A 380 6.81 6.71 0.03
CA ALA A 380 6.02 6.75 1.27
C ALA A 380 6.81 6.23 2.49
N HIS A 381 7.57 5.15 2.32
CA HIS A 381 8.41 4.60 3.38
C HIS A 381 9.55 5.57 3.74
N ALA A 382 10.19 6.19 2.74
CA ALA A 382 11.28 7.13 2.95
C ALA A 382 10.80 8.44 3.57
N GLU A 383 9.63 8.95 3.18
CA GLU A 383 9.04 10.13 3.80
C GLU A 383 8.71 9.89 5.28
N LEU A 384 8.26 8.68 5.63
CA LEU A 384 7.96 8.31 6.99
C LEU A 384 9.23 8.11 7.85
N LEU A 385 10.22 7.40 7.32
CA LEU A 385 11.35 6.88 8.12
C LEU A 385 12.65 7.68 7.95
N LEU A 386 12.77 8.45 6.88
CA LEU A 386 13.95 9.25 6.51
C LEU A 386 13.56 10.72 6.29
N ALA A 387 12.51 11.19 6.98
CA ALA A 387 12.01 12.56 6.90
C ALA A 387 13.09 13.62 7.17
N ASP A 388 14.06 13.26 8.02
CA ASP A 388 15.19 14.04 8.52
C ASP A 388 16.43 14.02 7.60
N TYR A 389 16.38 13.29 6.48
CA TYR A 389 17.45 13.23 5.50
C TYR A 389 17.16 14.12 4.29
N ASP A 390 18.23 14.58 3.68
CA ASP A 390 18.16 15.09 2.32
C ASP A 390 17.88 13.96 1.34
N ARG A 391 16.78 14.05 0.60
CA ARG A 391 16.30 12.97 -0.26
C ARG A 391 15.71 13.51 -1.55
N GLU A 392 16.01 12.80 -2.62
CA GLU A 392 15.48 13.02 -3.96
C GLU A 392 14.77 11.74 -4.41
N LEU A 393 13.56 11.91 -4.95
CA LEU A 393 12.81 10.80 -5.52
C LEU A 393 13.24 10.63 -6.98
N VAL A 394 13.72 9.44 -7.31
CA VAL A 394 14.23 9.12 -8.64
C VAL A 394 13.47 7.92 -9.19
N ALA A 395 13.06 8.01 -10.46
CA ALA A 395 12.51 6.88 -11.19
C ALA A 395 13.65 5.92 -11.58
N LEU A 396 14.06 5.08 -10.63
CA LEU A 396 15.13 4.12 -10.86
C LEU A 396 14.59 2.95 -11.70
N ALA A 397 14.82 3.02 -13.01
CA ALA A 397 14.58 1.91 -13.92
C ALA A 397 15.27 0.62 -13.41
N ALA A 398 14.84 -0.55 -13.87
CA ALA A 398 15.44 -1.85 -13.52
C ALA A 398 16.87 -2.06 -14.09
N THR A 399 17.67 -1.00 -14.17
CA THR A 399 19.10 -1.05 -14.44
C THR A 399 19.81 -1.66 -13.24
N ALA A 400 20.74 -2.59 -13.47
CA ALA A 400 21.44 -3.29 -12.39
C ALA A 400 22.40 -2.38 -11.59
N ARG A 401 22.78 -1.22 -12.15
CA ARG A 401 23.80 -0.32 -11.60
C ARG A 401 23.18 0.91 -10.95
N PRO A 402 23.73 1.39 -9.82
CA PRO A 402 23.32 2.67 -9.22
C PRO A 402 23.51 3.85 -10.18
N PRO A 403 22.69 4.91 -10.11
CA PRO A 403 22.90 6.15 -10.85
C PRO A 403 24.28 6.75 -10.55
N ALA A 404 24.81 7.48 -11.53
CA ALA A 404 26.02 8.26 -11.34
C ALA A 404 25.70 9.62 -10.71
N THR A 405 26.60 10.16 -9.90
CA THR A 405 26.44 11.45 -9.23
C THR A 405 27.66 12.33 -9.39
N MET A 406 27.43 13.64 -9.50
CA MET A 406 28.47 14.66 -9.52
C MET A 406 28.92 15.12 -8.13
N HIS A 407 28.23 14.67 -7.07
CA HIS A 407 28.59 14.92 -5.69
C HIS A 407 29.94 14.29 -5.34
N ALA A 408 30.91 15.13 -5.04
CA ALA A 408 32.18 14.75 -4.41
C ALA A 408 32.18 15.00 -2.90
N ARG A 409 31.42 16.00 -2.42
CA ARG A 409 31.38 16.38 -1.00
C ARG A 409 30.37 15.57 -0.17
N ALA A 410 29.31 15.08 -0.79
CA ALA A 410 28.25 14.33 -0.13
C ALA A 410 28.38 12.82 -0.33
N ASP A 411 28.03 12.05 0.70
CA ASP A 411 27.86 10.61 0.58
C ASP A 411 26.50 10.30 -0.01
N VAL A 412 26.47 10.00 -1.30
CA VAL A 412 25.21 9.73 -2.01
C VAL A 412 24.87 8.25 -1.90
N LEU A 413 23.77 7.96 -1.22
CA LEU A 413 23.23 6.61 -1.08
C LEU A 413 22.00 6.46 -1.96
N VAL A 414 21.93 5.30 -2.61
CA VAL A 414 20.82 4.91 -3.48
C VAL A 414 20.02 3.85 -2.75
N VAL A 415 18.75 4.14 -2.48
CA VAL A 415 17.79 3.22 -1.85
C VAL A 415 16.76 2.82 -2.89
N ARG A 416 16.69 1.54 -3.22
CA ARG A 416 15.80 1.07 -4.31
C ARG A 416 15.01 -0.18 -3.96
N GLU A 417 13.82 -0.30 -4.56
CA GLU A 417 13.12 -1.58 -4.63
C GLU A 417 13.91 -2.43 -5.66
N ASP A 418 14.20 -3.70 -5.34
CA ASP A 418 15.07 -4.63 -6.09
C ASP A 418 16.58 -4.58 -5.75
N ALA A 419 17.33 -5.55 -6.29
CA ALA A 419 18.77 -5.70 -6.09
C ALA A 419 19.59 -4.57 -6.73
N ALA A 420 20.60 -4.07 -6.02
CA ALA A 420 21.64 -3.20 -6.58
C ALA A 420 22.98 -3.95 -6.59
N ALA A 421 23.68 -3.93 -7.73
CA ALA A 421 25.03 -4.47 -7.81
C ALA A 421 25.96 -3.71 -6.84
N GLY A 422 26.70 -4.45 -6.00
CA GLY A 422 27.61 -3.86 -5.00
C GLY A 422 26.92 -3.22 -3.79
N GLY A 423 25.59 -3.33 -3.67
CA GLY A 423 24.82 -2.83 -2.54
C GLY A 423 24.56 -3.89 -1.46
N VAL A 424 24.09 -3.44 -0.31
CA VAL A 424 23.53 -4.32 0.74
C VAL A 424 22.05 -4.55 0.43
N ALA A 425 21.69 -5.79 0.15
CA ALA A 425 20.31 -6.20 -0.11
C ALA A 425 19.63 -6.73 1.16
N PHE A 426 18.39 -6.30 1.37
CA PHE A 426 17.48 -6.78 2.39
C PHE A 426 16.40 -7.58 1.69
N MET A 427 16.25 -8.85 2.05
CA MET A 427 15.36 -9.76 1.35
C MET A 427 14.41 -10.45 2.31
N ARG A 428 13.21 -10.70 1.82
CA ARG A 428 12.23 -11.59 2.42
C ARG A 428 11.85 -12.64 1.39
N ALA A 429 11.79 -13.90 1.81
CA ALA A 429 11.38 -14.99 0.93
C ALA A 429 9.98 -14.72 0.35
N ARG A 430 9.84 -14.90 -0.97
CA ARG A 430 8.56 -14.70 -1.67
C ARG A 430 7.53 -15.73 -1.23
N ALA A 431 7.87 -17.01 -1.26
CA ALA A 431 7.01 -18.03 -0.66
C ALA A 431 7.17 -18.03 0.87
N PRO A 432 6.09 -18.17 1.65
CA PRO A 432 4.69 -18.37 1.24
C PRO A 432 3.86 -17.07 1.10
N LEU A 433 4.47 -15.89 1.15
CA LEU A 433 3.76 -14.60 1.25
C LEU A 433 3.25 -14.04 -0.08
N ALA A 434 3.91 -14.35 -1.19
CA ALA A 434 3.60 -13.82 -2.52
C ALA A 434 2.21 -14.22 -3.04
N SER A 435 1.55 -15.18 -2.41
CA SER A 435 0.18 -15.57 -2.67
C SER A 435 -0.87 -14.72 -1.93
N LEU A 436 -0.44 -13.88 -0.99
CA LEU A 436 -1.30 -13.13 -0.07
C LEU A 436 -1.16 -11.62 -0.22
N VAL A 437 0.04 -11.14 -0.54
CA VAL A 437 0.35 -9.72 -0.66
C VAL A 437 0.71 -9.37 -2.09
N ARG A 438 0.64 -8.08 -2.40
CA ARG A 438 1.14 -7.53 -3.67
C ARG A 438 2.62 -7.94 -3.85
N PRO A 439 3.07 -8.31 -5.06
CA PRO A 439 4.45 -8.77 -5.31
C PRO A 439 5.47 -7.61 -5.30
N ARG A 440 5.48 -6.82 -4.23
CA ARG A 440 6.32 -5.65 -4.01
C ARG A 440 7.04 -5.75 -2.67
N TYR A 441 8.14 -5.02 -2.55
CA TYR A 441 8.87 -4.86 -1.28
C TYR A 441 9.38 -6.19 -0.66
N PHE A 442 9.58 -7.22 -1.48
CA PHE A 442 10.27 -8.45 -1.06
C PHE A 442 11.78 -8.27 -1.04
N GLU A 443 12.26 -7.24 -1.71
CA GLU A 443 13.66 -6.89 -1.81
C GLU A 443 13.81 -5.37 -1.81
N THR A 444 14.77 -4.89 -1.04
CA THR A 444 15.17 -3.49 -1.02
C THR A 444 16.68 -3.46 -0.83
N SER A 445 17.38 -2.62 -1.57
CA SER A 445 18.83 -2.51 -1.45
C SER A 445 19.28 -1.08 -1.20
N VAL A 446 20.43 -0.98 -0.55
CA VAL A 446 21.14 0.28 -0.31
C VAL A 446 22.53 0.15 -0.91
N ALA A 447 22.86 1.04 -1.84
CA ALA A 447 24.17 1.08 -2.49
C ALA A 447 24.72 2.50 -2.48
N ASN A 448 26.02 2.66 -2.66
CA ASN A 448 26.57 3.99 -2.97
C ASN A 448 26.25 4.33 -4.42
N ALA A 449 25.93 5.59 -4.70
CA ALA A 449 25.90 6.08 -6.08
C ALA A 449 27.30 5.97 -6.70
N ARG A 450 27.36 5.79 -8.02
CA ARG A 450 28.62 5.80 -8.74
C ARG A 450 29.11 7.25 -8.82
N ARG A 451 30.36 7.52 -8.47
CA ARG A 451 30.92 8.88 -8.61
C ARG A 451 31.35 9.11 -10.06
N ILE A 452 31.03 10.28 -10.60
CA ILE A 452 31.59 10.76 -11.87
C ILE A 452 32.99 11.30 -11.57
N THR A 453 33.99 10.81 -12.30
CA THR A 453 35.36 11.32 -12.19
C THR A 453 35.49 12.57 -13.07
N PHE A 454 35.68 13.72 -12.42
CA PHE A 454 36.04 14.97 -13.10
C PHE A 454 37.56 15.05 -13.21
N GLY A 455 38.08 15.06 -14.44
CA GLY A 455 39.51 15.19 -14.73
C GLY A 455 39.94 16.64 -14.92
N ASP A 456 40.98 16.83 -15.74
CA ASP A 456 41.57 18.14 -15.98
C ASP A 456 40.56 19.16 -16.52
N GLY A 457 40.72 20.42 -16.07
CA GLY A 457 39.88 21.53 -16.50
C GLY A 457 38.57 21.72 -15.73
N TRP A 458 38.26 20.85 -14.77
CA TRP A 458 37.16 21.03 -13.82
C TRP A 458 37.62 21.67 -12.51
N TYR A 459 36.82 22.60 -11.98
CA TYR A 459 37.03 23.14 -10.65
C TYR A 459 36.27 22.35 -9.57
N GLY A 460 36.55 22.69 -8.31
CA GLY A 460 35.90 22.09 -7.14
C GLY A 460 34.38 22.20 -7.17
N GLU A 461 33.71 21.29 -6.47
CA GLU A 461 32.26 21.34 -6.28
C GLU A 461 31.87 22.58 -5.46
N GLU A 462 30.94 23.33 -6.00
CA GLU A 462 30.33 24.50 -5.37
C GLU A 462 28.81 24.32 -5.27
N GLY A 463 28.12 25.30 -4.68
CA GLY A 463 26.68 25.22 -4.46
C GLY A 463 26.28 24.45 -3.21
N ALA A 464 24.96 24.38 -2.99
CA ALA A 464 24.36 23.68 -1.86
C ALA A 464 24.37 22.15 -2.10
N PRO A 465 24.30 21.33 -1.05
CA PRO A 465 24.23 19.86 -1.20
C PRO A 465 23.07 19.34 -2.05
N ARG A 466 22.02 20.12 -2.30
CA ARG A 466 20.89 19.74 -3.18
C ARG A 466 21.04 20.17 -4.62
N ALA A 467 21.96 21.09 -4.88
CA ALA A 467 22.17 21.69 -6.18
C ALA A 467 23.68 21.93 -6.32
N PRO A 468 24.47 20.84 -6.34
CA PRO A 468 25.89 20.96 -6.55
C PRO A 468 26.10 21.48 -7.98
N TRP A 469 27.11 22.31 -8.16
CA TRP A 469 27.51 22.71 -9.50
C TRP A 469 29.02 22.86 -9.55
N ARG A 470 29.57 22.86 -10.77
CA ARG A 470 31.01 22.97 -11.00
C ARG A 470 31.27 23.91 -12.16
N TRP A 471 32.29 24.75 -12.03
CA TRP A 471 32.83 25.42 -13.19
C TRP A 471 33.78 24.50 -13.95
N MET A 472 33.81 24.64 -15.27
CA MET A 472 34.94 24.22 -16.10
C MET A 472 35.73 25.43 -16.61
N GLY A 473 37.00 25.21 -16.94
CA GLY A 473 37.82 26.14 -17.70
C GLY A 473 37.47 26.16 -19.20
N ARG A 474 38.43 26.57 -20.03
CA ARG A 474 38.27 26.60 -21.50
C ARG A 474 38.06 25.21 -22.11
N ALA A 475 38.71 24.20 -21.57
CA ALA A 475 38.55 22.81 -21.95
C ALA A 475 38.52 21.97 -20.68
N SER A 476 37.66 20.95 -20.65
CA SER A 476 37.54 20.04 -19.52
C SER A 476 37.29 18.60 -19.96
N ARG A 477 37.73 17.66 -19.13
CA ARG A 477 37.60 16.23 -19.40
C ARG A 477 36.95 15.53 -18.22
N LEU A 478 35.98 14.68 -18.48
CA LEU A 478 35.39 13.78 -17.47
C LEU A 478 35.40 12.33 -17.97
N GLU A 479 35.45 11.40 -17.03
CA GLU A 479 35.31 9.97 -17.32
C GLU A 479 33.84 9.60 -17.34
N ILE A 480 33.43 8.93 -18.41
CA ILE A 480 32.09 8.40 -18.56
C ILE A 480 31.98 7.15 -17.68
N PRO A 481 30.99 7.07 -16.77
CA PRO A 481 30.79 5.90 -15.94
C PRO A 481 30.66 4.63 -16.80
N ALA A 482 31.41 3.59 -16.48
CA ALA A 482 31.42 2.36 -17.26
C ALA A 482 30.00 1.82 -17.50
N GLY A 483 29.69 1.53 -18.76
CA GLY A 483 28.39 1.02 -19.19
C GLY A 483 27.30 2.08 -19.40
N ALA A 484 27.60 3.36 -19.25
CA ALA A 484 26.68 4.42 -19.67
C ALA A 484 26.55 4.42 -21.20
N SER A 485 25.32 4.52 -21.67
CA SER A 485 24.93 4.57 -23.09
C SER A 485 24.40 5.94 -23.50
N ARG A 486 23.97 6.72 -22.50
CA ARG A 486 23.40 8.05 -22.65
C ARG A 486 23.91 8.97 -21.54
N ILE A 487 24.22 10.21 -21.91
CA ILE A 487 24.58 11.27 -20.98
C ILE A 487 23.68 12.48 -21.25
N ASP A 488 23.03 12.94 -20.18
CA ASP A 488 22.23 14.15 -20.16
C ASP A 488 22.97 15.20 -19.32
N ILE A 489 23.19 16.39 -19.87
CA ILE A 489 23.89 17.46 -19.17
C ILE A 489 23.18 18.79 -19.30
N ARG A 490 23.14 19.52 -18.18
CA ARG A 490 22.70 20.92 -18.10
C ARG A 490 23.86 21.82 -17.73
N PHE A 491 24.14 22.80 -18.59
CA PHE A 491 25.13 23.84 -18.33
C PHE A 491 24.51 25.23 -18.36
N ALA A 492 24.95 26.11 -17.47
CA ALA A 492 24.76 27.54 -17.63
C ALA A 492 25.93 28.16 -18.40
N VAL A 493 25.60 28.92 -19.43
CA VAL A 493 26.54 29.59 -20.33
C VAL A 493 26.61 31.07 -19.95
N PRO A 494 27.75 31.59 -19.48
CA PRO A 494 27.85 32.98 -19.00
C PRO A 494 28.07 34.00 -20.12
N LEU A 495 28.66 33.59 -21.25
CA LEU A 495 29.05 34.46 -22.36
C LEU A 495 28.67 33.82 -23.71
N PRO A 496 28.43 34.61 -24.77
CA PRO A 496 28.28 34.07 -26.12
C PRO A 496 29.50 33.21 -26.48
N THR A 497 29.26 31.94 -26.80
CA THR A 497 30.33 30.98 -26.98
C THR A 497 29.94 29.87 -27.96
N THR A 498 30.96 29.18 -28.44
CA THR A 498 30.84 27.94 -29.18
C THR A 498 31.34 26.80 -28.30
N ILE A 499 30.50 25.79 -28.09
CA ILE A 499 30.75 24.61 -27.27
C ILE A 499 31.00 23.42 -28.20
N VAL A 500 32.14 22.75 -28.04
CA VAL A 500 32.48 21.52 -28.77
C VAL A 500 32.44 20.36 -27.78
N ILE A 501 31.68 19.31 -28.10
CA ILE A 501 31.59 18.10 -27.28
C ILE A 501 32.25 16.96 -28.03
N ARG A 502 33.19 16.28 -27.37
CA ARG A 502 33.87 15.10 -27.89
C ARG A 502 33.66 13.90 -27.00
N ALA A 503 33.37 12.74 -27.60
CA ALA A 503 33.40 11.45 -26.93
C ALA A 503 34.58 10.64 -27.48
N ASP A 504 35.53 10.26 -26.62
CA ASP A 504 36.81 9.64 -26.99
C ASP A 504 37.48 10.36 -28.19
N ASP A 505 37.67 11.68 -28.03
CA ASP A 505 38.26 12.61 -29.00
C ASP A 505 37.49 12.85 -30.31
N ARG A 506 36.41 12.10 -30.56
CA ARG A 506 35.51 12.32 -31.70
C ARG A 506 34.47 13.39 -31.37
N ILE A 507 34.35 14.42 -32.22
CA ILE A 507 33.28 15.42 -32.09
C ILE A 507 31.93 14.73 -32.26
N ILE A 508 31.07 14.90 -31.25
CA ILE A 508 29.68 14.41 -31.27
C ILE A 508 28.67 15.55 -31.34
N ASP A 509 29.06 16.77 -30.96
CA ASP A 509 28.18 17.94 -31.04
C ASP A 509 28.97 19.26 -31.12
N HIS A 510 28.31 20.28 -31.67
CA HIS A 510 28.82 21.63 -31.84
C HIS A 510 27.69 22.64 -31.65
N ILE A 511 27.77 23.45 -30.60
CA ILE A 511 26.67 24.32 -30.16
C ILE A 511 27.17 25.76 -30.08
N THR A 512 26.63 26.65 -30.91
CA THR A 512 26.83 28.10 -30.76
C THR A 512 25.64 28.68 -30.03
N THR A 513 25.88 29.37 -28.92
CA THR A 513 24.81 29.90 -28.07
C THR A 513 25.21 31.19 -27.37
N THR A 514 24.21 31.97 -26.98
CA THR A 514 24.33 33.17 -26.14
C THR A 514 24.12 32.80 -24.67
N PRO A 515 24.29 33.73 -23.70
CA PRO A 515 24.09 33.41 -22.29
C PRO A 515 22.71 32.82 -22.02
N ALA A 516 22.68 31.56 -21.60
CA ALA A 516 21.47 30.76 -21.41
C ALA A 516 21.81 29.49 -20.62
N THR A 517 20.77 28.83 -20.12
CA THR A 517 20.88 27.44 -19.67
C THR A 517 20.68 26.52 -20.88
N VAL A 518 21.62 25.62 -21.11
CA VAL A 518 21.60 24.65 -22.22
C VAL A 518 21.50 23.25 -21.65
N GLU A 519 20.45 22.55 -22.06
CA GLU A 519 20.24 21.12 -21.78
C GLU A 519 20.46 20.31 -23.07
N ARG A 520 21.26 19.25 -22.97
CA ARG A 520 21.59 18.37 -24.09
C ARG A 520 21.72 16.92 -23.65
N THR A 521 21.35 16.05 -24.57
CA THR A 521 21.39 14.59 -24.44
C THR A 521 22.26 14.04 -25.55
N TRP A 522 23.22 13.18 -25.20
CA TRP A 522 24.06 12.50 -26.17
C TRP A 522 24.05 10.98 -25.95
N HIS A 523 24.05 10.24 -27.06
CA HIS A 523 24.32 8.81 -27.06
C HIS A 523 25.83 8.57 -27.11
N VAL A 524 26.36 7.93 -26.07
CA VAL A 524 27.80 7.73 -25.86
C VAL A 524 28.12 6.24 -25.86
N ALA A 525 27.86 5.58 -26.99
CA ALA A 525 27.96 4.12 -27.14
C ALA A 525 29.38 3.59 -26.84
N ASN A 526 29.64 3.23 -25.58
CA ASN A 526 30.90 2.73 -25.04
C ASN A 526 32.06 3.74 -24.96
N ALA A 527 31.77 5.04 -25.09
CA ALA A 527 32.80 6.05 -24.91
C ALA A 527 33.30 6.05 -23.46
N ARG A 528 34.60 6.26 -23.25
CA ARG A 528 35.21 6.29 -21.91
C ARG A 528 35.38 7.69 -21.37
N THR A 529 35.51 8.68 -22.25
CA THR A 529 35.79 10.06 -21.87
C THR A 529 34.92 11.02 -22.65
N LEU A 530 34.48 12.08 -21.96
CA LEU A 530 33.77 13.20 -22.54
C LEU A 530 34.63 14.45 -22.35
N THR A 531 34.98 15.11 -23.45
CA THR A 531 35.73 16.38 -23.44
C THR A 531 34.79 17.50 -23.88
N ILE A 532 34.79 18.59 -23.12
CA ILE A 532 33.93 19.75 -23.33
C ILE A 532 34.82 20.98 -23.47
N GLU A 533 34.75 21.64 -24.62
CA GLU A 533 35.53 22.84 -24.93
C GLU A 533 34.59 24.03 -25.17
N THR A 534 34.98 25.22 -24.73
CA THR A 534 34.27 26.48 -24.97
C THR A 534 35.20 27.50 -25.58
N SER A 535 34.72 28.28 -26.56
CA SER A 535 35.51 29.34 -27.20
C SER A 535 35.67 30.60 -26.36
N ALA A 536 34.93 30.72 -25.25
CA ALA A 536 34.92 31.89 -24.38
C ALA A 536 34.99 31.49 -22.89
N ILE A 537 35.67 32.34 -22.11
CA ILE A 537 35.84 32.24 -20.66
C ILE A 537 35.52 33.60 -20.03
N ALA A 538 34.89 33.57 -18.86
CA ALA A 538 34.63 34.74 -18.03
C ALA A 538 35.64 34.81 -16.87
N HIS A 539 35.88 36.03 -16.40
CA HIS A 539 36.67 36.29 -15.19
C HIS A 539 35.80 37.03 -14.18
N GLY A 540 35.69 36.49 -12.97
CA GLY A 540 35.01 37.17 -11.87
C GLY A 540 35.86 38.33 -11.34
N PRO A 541 35.27 39.41 -10.79
CA PRO A 541 36.03 40.55 -10.26
C PRO A 541 37.10 40.19 -9.22
N HIS A 542 36.90 39.08 -8.50
CA HIS A 542 37.79 38.53 -7.49
C HIS A 542 37.98 37.01 -7.61
N ASP A 543 37.68 36.43 -8.77
CA ASP A 543 37.85 35.00 -9.01
C ASP A 543 39.04 34.78 -9.95
N PRO A 544 40.15 34.17 -9.49
CA PRO A 544 41.35 33.96 -10.31
C PRO A 544 41.17 32.88 -11.38
N ARG A 545 40.03 32.18 -11.41
CA ARG A 545 39.77 31.06 -12.33
C ARG A 545 39.31 31.56 -13.70
N GLU A 546 39.58 30.75 -14.72
CA GLU A 546 38.94 30.89 -16.03
C GLU A 546 37.57 30.21 -15.98
N LEU A 547 36.47 30.96 -16.02
CA LEU A 547 35.12 30.41 -15.88
C LEU A 547 34.47 30.23 -17.26
N GLY A 548 34.56 29.02 -17.81
CA GLY A 548 33.99 28.65 -19.10
C GLY A 548 32.48 28.41 -19.02
N LEU A 549 32.09 27.18 -18.69
CA LEU A 549 30.68 26.78 -18.48
C LEU A 549 30.48 26.36 -17.02
N ARG A 550 29.27 26.56 -16.50
CA ARG A 550 28.87 26.03 -15.19
C ARG A 550 28.02 24.78 -15.39
N LEU A 551 28.53 23.64 -14.96
CA LEU A 551 27.79 22.38 -14.94
C LEU A 551 26.82 22.36 -13.76
N ASP A 552 25.52 22.29 -14.06
CA ASP A 552 24.46 22.31 -13.06
C ASP A 552 23.87 20.91 -12.81
N GLU A 553 23.74 20.07 -13.84
CA GLU A 553 23.24 18.68 -13.72
C GLU A 553 23.95 17.77 -14.72
N LEU A 554 24.25 16.53 -14.32
CA LEU A 554 24.85 15.49 -15.15
C LEU A 554 24.25 14.14 -14.76
N GLU A 555 23.54 13.52 -15.69
CA GLU A 555 23.02 12.17 -15.55
C GLU A 555 23.68 11.25 -16.59
N ALA A 556 24.12 10.08 -16.14
CA ALA A 556 24.69 9.05 -17.02
C ALA A 556 23.94 7.73 -16.81
N GLN A 557 23.25 7.26 -17.87
CA GLN A 557 22.40 6.08 -17.86
C GLN A 557 23.06 4.87 -18.53
#